data_AF-A0A540W8T8-F1
#
_entry.id   AF-A0A540W8T8-F1
#
_cell.length_a   1.000
_cell.length_b   1.000
_cell.length_c   1.000
_cell.angle_alpha   90.00
_cell.angle_beta   90.00
_cell.angle_gamma   90.00
#
_symmetry.space_group_name_H-M   'P 1'
#
loop_
_entity.id
_entity.type
_entity.pdbx_description
1 polymer ?
#
loop_
_entity_poly.entity_id
_entity_poly.type
_entity_poly.pdbx_seq_one_letter_code
_entity_poly.pdbx_strand_id
1 'polypeptide(L)'
;MTLDTRIFVLDQIDPQEVFQHCRELLGCTDSHRWTDETWSANSGHWTLSNTPGQGLPAWLMLFYRPGTPLRTSEQAAEHDEGICNLPDCSWYDEEAGACDGSDHLPACWLTVSFDTAYGYSDERGYGCGDLHAELVARLGQWLDARGIRWSWQNEFTGEIHASYERLLDLASGGFEASAWFRTTVLPAIEARTARP
;
A
#
# COMPACT_ATOMS: atom_id res chain seq x y z
N MET A 1 12.90 -5.06 -12.93
CA MET A 1 11.43 -4.97 -12.92
C MET A 1 10.97 -5.49 -11.57
N THR A 2 10.07 -4.77 -10.93
CA THR A 2 9.63 -5.03 -9.55
C THR A 2 8.12 -5.12 -9.50
N LEU A 3 7.61 -5.70 -8.42
CA LEU A 3 6.21 -5.70 -8.01
C LEU A 3 6.06 -4.61 -6.94
N ASP A 4 5.25 -3.58 -7.17
CA ASP A 4 4.80 -2.62 -6.16
C ASP A 4 3.37 -2.98 -5.73
N THR A 5 3.09 -2.95 -4.44
CA THR A 5 1.71 -3.08 -3.96
C THR A 5 1.41 -1.96 -2.99
N ARG A 6 0.42 -1.14 -3.38
CA ARG A 6 -0.01 0.02 -2.64
C ARG A 6 -1.23 -0.31 -1.80
N ILE A 7 -1.18 0.04 -0.52
CA ILE A 7 -2.28 -0.08 0.44
C ILE A 7 -2.67 1.33 0.86
N PHE A 8 -3.92 1.70 0.62
CA PHE A 8 -4.48 2.98 1.04
C PHE A 8 -5.20 2.80 2.38
N VAL A 9 -4.71 3.49 3.40
CA VAL A 9 -5.36 3.53 4.71
C VAL A 9 -6.31 4.72 4.73
N LEU A 10 -7.60 4.44 4.84
CA LEU A 10 -8.65 5.42 4.55
C LEU A 10 -9.02 6.29 5.75
N ASP A 11 -8.81 5.78 6.96
CA ASP A 11 -9.15 6.48 8.21
C ASP A 11 -7.90 6.99 8.93
N GLN A 12 -8.12 7.94 9.85
CA GLN A 12 -7.05 8.55 10.63
C GLN A 12 -6.29 7.51 11.47
N ILE A 13 -4.97 7.51 11.30
CA ILE A 13 -4.03 6.67 12.06
C ILE A 13 -2.67 7.37 12.18
N ASP A 14 -1.89 7.02 13.20
CA ASP A 14 -0.51 7.49 13.34
C ASP A 14 0.41 6.81 12.30
N PRO A 15 1.04 7.57 11.39
CA PRO A 15 1.98 7.04 10.40
C PRO A 15 3.13 6.24 11.01
N GLN A 16 3.62 6.64 12.19
CA GLN A 16 4.75 5.97 12.84
C GLN A 16 4.36 4.57 13.34
N GLU A 17 3.13 4.41 13.86
CA GLU A 17 2.62 3.10 14.27
C GLU A 17 2.47 2.15 13.07
N VAL A 18 1.92 2.65 11.96
CA VAL A 18 1.78 1.86 10.73
C VAL A 18 3.15 1.47 10.17
N PHE A 19 4.09 2.42 10.09
CA PHE A 19 5.42 2.17 9.59
C PHE A 19 6.17 1.15 10.45
N GLN A 20 6.11 1.30 11.77
CA GLN A 20 6.73 0.36 12.71
C GLN A 20 6.14 -1.04 12.57
N HIS A 21 4.81 -1.17 12.45
CA HIS A 21 4.20 -2.47 12.21
C HIS A 21 4.63 -3.09 10.87
N CYS A 22 4.67 -2.30 9.79
CA CYS A 22 5.16 -2.79 8.49
C CYS A 22 6.62 -3.22 8.55
N ARG A 23 7.47 -2.52 9.33
CA ARG A 23 8.85 -2.93 9.59
C ARG A 23 8.92 -4.30 10.27
N GLU A 24 8.08 -4.55 11.26
CA GLU A 24 7.98 -5.85 11.95
C GLU A 24 7.56 -6.97 10.97
N LEU A 25 6.60 -6.70 10.08
CA LEU A 25 6.18 -7.65 9.05
C LEU A 25 7.33 -8.05 8.11
N LEU A 26 8.23 -7.12 7.81
CA LEU A 26 9.42 -7.38 6.99
C LEU A 26 10.58 -8.04 7.77
N GLY A 27 10.41 -8.30 9.07
CA GLY A 27 11.47 -8.82 9.93
C GLY A 27 12.57 -7.80 10.24
N CYS A 28 12.27 -6.50 10.14
CA CYS A 28 13.22 -5.46 10.54
C CYS A 28 13.59 -5.61 12.03
N THR A 29 14.86 -5.39 12.30
CA THR A 29 15.43 -5.20 13.65
C THR A 29 15.91 -3.75 13.81
N ASP A 30 16.38 -3.40 15.01
CA ASP A 30 16.94 -2.08 15.32
C ASP A 30 18.19 -1.73 14.48
N SER A 31 18.87 -2.73 13.89
CA SER A 31 20.02 -2.49 13.01
C SER A 31 19.65 -2.02 11.62
N HIS A 32 18.38 -2.14 11.22
CA HIS A 32 17.91 -1.75 9.90
C HIS A 32 17.62 -0.25 9.85
N ARG A 33 18.36 0.48 9.02
CA ARG A 33 18.23 1.92 8.81
C ARG A 33 16.92 2.25 8.10
N TRP A 34 16.44 3.46 8.37
CA TRP A 34 15.29 4.08 7.74
C TRP A 34 15.40 5.59 7.79
N THR A 35 14.57 6.28 7.02
CA THR A 35 14.51 7.72 6.91
C THR A 35 13.08 8.21 7.12
N ASP A 36 12.97 9.45 7.59
CA ASP A 36 11.74 10.25 7.66
C ASP A 36 12.02 11.58 6.98
N GLU A 37 11.61 11.69 5.73
CA GLU A 37 12.03 12.78 4.85
C GLU A 37 10.83 13.44 4.19
N THR A 38 10.93 14.75 4.00
CA THR A 38 9.96 15.49 3.18
C THR A 38 10.18 15.13 1.72
N TRP A 39 9.10 14.72 1.04
CA TRP A 39 9.15 14.43 -0.40
C TRP A 39 9.53 15.68 -1.21
N SER A 40 9.00 16.83 -0.80
CA SER A 40 9.48 18.13 -1.23
C SER A 40 9.20 19.17 -0.14
N ALA A 41 10.04 20.21 -0.06
CA ALA A 41 9.93 21.24 0.97
C ALA A 41 8.57 21.97 0.99
N ASN A 42 7.83 21.97 -0.13
CA ASN A 42 6.60 22.74 -0.30
C ASN A 42 5.32 21.88 -0.37
N SER A 43 5.43 20.55 -0.53
CA SER A 43 4.24 19.69 -0.67
C SER A 43 3.55 19.40 0.66
N GLY A 44 4.28 19.49 1.77
CA GLY A 44 3.81 18.99 3.06
C GLY A 44 3.66 17.46 3.10
N HIS A 45 4.16 16.75 2.08
CA HIS A 45 4.19 15.30 2.00
C HIS A 45 5.48 14.76 2.61
N TRP A 46 5.34 13.71 3.40
CA TRP A 46 6.42 13.04 4.10
C TRP A 46 6.46 11.58 3.70
N THR A 47 7.67 11.01 3.75
CA THR A 47 7.91 9.60 3.46
C THR A 47 8.73 8.98 4.57
N LEU A 48 8.18 7.92 5.17
CA LEU A 48 8.94 6.98 5.99
C LEU A 48 9.40 5.83 5.11
N SER A 49 10.70 5.55 5.07
CA SER A 49 11.25 4.52 4.18
C SER A 49 12.34 3.70 4.86
N ASN A 50 12.34 2.38 4.69
CA ASN A 50 13.55 1.60 4.99
C ASN A 50 14.65 1.90 3.93
N THR A 51 15.92 1.75 4.29
CA THR A 51 17.01 1.89 3.30
C THR A 51 17.10 0.62 2.45
N PRO A 52 17.12 0.72 1.10
CA PRO A 52 17.34 -0.44 0.23
C PRO A 52 18.69 -1.14 0.48
N GLY A 53 18.79 -2.42 0.08
CA GLY A 53 20.03 -3.18 0.13
C GLY A 53 20.43 -3.72 1.51
N GLN A 54 19.49 -3.74 2.48
CA GLN A 54 19.73 -4.23 3.84
C GLN A 54 19.33 -5.71 4.04
N GLY A 55 19.05 -6.46 2.96
CA GLY A 55 18.62 -7.85 3.02
C GLY A 55 17.15 -8.05 3.39
N LEU A 56 16.35 -6.98 3.38
CA LEU A 56 14.90 -7.05 3.61
C LEU A 56 14.18 -7.53 2.34
N PRO A 57 13.04 -8.23 2.48
CA PRO A 57 12.36 -8.84 1.35
C PRO A 57 11.64 -7.82 0.45
N ALA A 58 11.34 -6.62 0.97
CA ALA A 58 10.73 -5.52 0.22
C ALA A 58 11.33 -4.18 0.65
N TRP A 59 11.35 -3.22 -0.28
CA TRP A 59 11.47 -1.80 0.02
C TRP A 59 10.11 -1.31 0.55
N LEU A 60 10.10 -0.84 1.79
CA LEU A 60 8.93 -0.24 2.43
C LEU A 60 8.99 1.26 2.30
N MET A 61 7.92 1.84 1.75
CA MET A 61 7.67 3.27 1.73
C MET A 61 6.29 3.56 2.31
N LEU A 62 6.18 4.56 3.19
CA LEU A 62 4.92 5.05 3.70
C LEU A 62 4.82 6.54 3.42
N PHE A 63 3.80 6.93 2.65
CA PHE A 63 3.51 8.31 2.29
C PHE A 63 2.42 8.87 3.19
N TYR A 64 2.64 10.05 3.76
CA TYR A 64 1.68 10.68 4.67
C TYR A 64 1.80 12.21 4.71
N ARG A 65 0.86 12.85 5.39
CA ARG A 65 0.93 14.27 5.78
C ARG A 65 0.71 14.39 7.29
N PRO A 66 1.56 15.15 8.04
CA PRO A 66 1.36 15.31 9.48
C PRO A 66 0.02 15.96 9.81
N GLY A 67 -0.82 15.26 10.58
CA GLY A 67 -2.07 15.79 11.13
C GLY A 67 -3.21 16.01 10.13
N THR A 68 -3.08 15.55 8.89
CA THR A 68 -4.10 15.75 7.84
C THR A 68 -4.09 14.58 6.86
N PRO A 69 -5.19 14.27 6.14
CA PRO A 69 -5.18 13.22 5.13
C PRO A 69 -4.12 13.47 4.06
N LEU A 70 -3.45 12.39 3.62
CA LEU A 70 -2.62 12.42 2.43
C LEU A 70 -3.40 12.91 1.21
N ARG A 71 -4.65 12.45 1.06
CA ARG A 71 -5.57 12.88 0.01
C ARG A 71 -7.00 12.97 0.56
N THR A 72 -7.65 14.13 0.39
CA THR A 72 -9.05 14.31 0.81
C THR A 72 -10.03 13.72 -0.21
N SER A 73 -11.32 13.63 0.18
CA SER A 73 -12.36 13.15 -0.73
C SER A 73 -12.56 14.09 -1.91
N GLU A 74 -12.45 15.40 -1.69
CA GLU A 74 -12.51 16.43 -2.72
C GLU A 74 -11.35 16.28 -3.69
N GLN A 75 -10.12 16.11 -3.19
CA GLN A 75 -8.94 15.91 -4.06
C GLN A 75 -9.02 14.62 -4.88
N ALA A 76 -9.58 13.54 -4.32
CA ALA A 76 -9.80 12.30 -5.06
C ALA A 76 -10.90 12.46 -6.12
N ALA A 77 -12.01 13.13 -5.78
CA ALA A 77 -13.12 13.38 -6.69
C ALA A 77 -12.75 14.34 -7.83
N GLU A 78 -11.97 15.39 -7.55
CA GLU A 78 -11.46 16.31 -8.57
C GLU A 78 -10.59 15.57 -9.60
N HIS A 79 -9.84 14.56 -9.19
CA HIS A 79 -9.09 13.71 -10.14
C HIS A 79 -10.03 12.80 -10.97
N ASP A 80 -11.12 12.27 -10.40
CA ASP A 80 -12.08 11.41 -11.10
C ASP A 80 -13.00 12.15 -12.10
N GLU A 81 -13.25 13.45 -11.91
CA GLU A 81 -14.20 14.24 -12.71
C GLU A 81 -13.65 14.76 -14.05
N GLY A 82 -12.54 14.20 -14.56
CA GLY A 82 -11.95 14.64 -15.83
C GLY A 82 -11.24 16.00 -15.73
N ILE A 83 -10.83 16.40 -14.52
CA ILE A 83 -10.12 17.65 -14.20
C ILE A 83 -8.63 17.33 -13.92
N CYS A 84 -8.10 16.26 -14.51
CA CYS A 84 -6.71 15.85 -14.28
C CYS A 84 -5.78 16.53 -15.30
N ASN A 85 -4.91 17.42 -14.81
CA ASN A 85 -3.94 18.23 -15.56
C ASN A 85 -4.41 18.72 -16.95
N LEU A 86 -5.64 19.23 -17.06
CA LEU A 86 -6.11 19.88 -18.28
C LEU A 86 -5.69 21.36 -18.29
N PRO A 87 -5.39 21.96 -19.45
CA PRO A 87 -4.94 23.35 -19.56
C PRO A 87 -5.80 24.41 -18.87
N ASP A 88 -7.07 24.09 -18.58
CA ASP A 88 -8.05 25.01 -17.98
C ASP A 88 -8.28 24.76 -16.47
N CYS A 89 -7.55 23.84 -15.85
CA CYS A 89 -7.67 23.51 -14.43
C CYS A 89 -6.73 24.36 -13.56
N SER A 90 -7.14 24.69 -12.33
CA SER A 90 -6.35 25.52 -11.40
C SER A 90 -5.01 24.91 -10.95
N TRP A 91 -4.80 23.63 -11.26
CA TRP A 91 -3.61 22.85 -10.90
C TRP A 91 -2.85 22.35 -12.14
N TYR A 92 -3.04 23.00 -13.30
CA TYR A 92 -2.35 22.64 -14.54
C TYR A 92 -0.84 22.88 -14.46
N ASP A 93 -0.06 21.86 -14.82
CA ASP A 93 1.39 21.85 -14.99
C ASP A 93 1.72 21.38 -16.42
N GLU A 94 2.16 22.32 -17.26
CA GLU A 94 2.51 22.07 -18.67
C GLU A 94 3.70 21.10 -18.81
N GLU A 95 4.62 21.04 -17.85
CA GLU A 95 5.76 20.12 -17.88
C GLU A 95 5.37 18.68 -17.55
N ALA A 96 4.33 18.49 -16.74
CA ALA A 96 3.82 17.17 -16.37
C ALA A 96 3.00 16.50 -17.49
N GLY A 97 2.49 17.27 -18.45
CA GLY A 97 1.68 16.77 -19.57
C GLY A 97 0.26 16.34 -19.18
N ALA A 98 -0.62 16.18 -20.16
CA ALA A 98 -2.02 15.82 -19.91
C ALA A 98 -2.11 14.50 -19.12
N CYS A 99 -2.90 14.51 -18.05
CA CYS A 99 -3.10 13.33 -17.21
C CYS A 99 -3.76 12.21 -18.01
N ASP A 100 -3.18 11.01 -17.95
CA ASP A 100 -3.67 9.83 -18.66
C ASP A 100 -4.64 8.97 -17.82
N GLY A 101 -4.99 9.45 -16.63
CA GLY A 101 -5.88 8.79 -15.69
C GLY A 101 -5.27 7.61 -14.92
N SER A 102 -3.98 7.30 -15.13
CA SER A 102 -3.33 6.15 -14.50
C SER A 102 -3.06 6.32 -12.99
N ASP A 103 -3.05 7.57 -12.49
CA ASP A 103 -2.79 7.92 -11.09
C ASP A 103 -4.04 8.37 -10.30
N HIS A 104 -5.23 7.88 -10.68
CA HIS A 104 -6.47 8.12 -9.92
C HIS A 104 -6.47 7.31 -8.61
N LEU A 105 -5.77 7.86 -7.62
CA LEU A 105 -5.62 7.24 -6.30
C LEU A 105 -6.72 7.70 -5.34
N PRO A 106 -7.24 6.81 -4.49
CA PRO A 106 -8.37 7.12 -3.63
C PRO A 106 -7.99 8.12 -2.53
N ALA A 107 -9.01 8.75 -1.95
CA ALA A 107 -8.87 9.51 -0.72
C ALA A 107 -8.33 8.61 0.38
N CYS A 108 -7.32 9.06 1.10
CA CYS A 108 -6.65 8.27 2.12
C CYS A 108 -5.92 9.14 3.14
N TRP A 109 -5.76 8.60 4.33
CA TRP A 109 -4.96 9.20 5.38
C TRP A 109 -3.46 9.02 5.13
N LEU A 110 -3.07 7.82 4.67
CA LEU A 110 -1.71 7.49 4.26
C LEU A 110 -1.72 6.34 3.25
N THR A 111 -0.60 6.17 2.56
CA THR A 111 -0.37 5.05 1.64
C THR A 111 0.86 4.27 2.08
N VAL A 112 0.75 2.94 2.14
CA VAL A 112 1.88 2.03 2.32
C VAL A 112 2.20 1.40 0.96
N SER A 113 3.48 1.34 0.60
CA SER A 113 3.99 0.66 -0.59
C SER A 113 5.03 -0.37 -0.16
N PHE A 114 4.86 -1.59 -0.66
CA PHE A 114 5.86 -2.64 -0.62
C PHE A 114 6.34 -2.87 -2.06
N ASP A 115 7.63 -2.67 -2.30
CA ASP A 115 8.25 -2.85 -3.61
C ASP A 115 9.32 -3.97 -3.55
N THR A 116 9.11 -5.02 -4.33
CA THR A 116 9.95 -6.24 -4.33
C THR A 116 10.37 -6.61 -5.74
N ALA A 117 11.61 -7.07 -5.93
CA ALA A 117 12.04 -7.57 -7.24
C ALA A 117 11.21 -8.78 -7.70
N TYR A 118 10.78 -8.83 -8.97
CA TYR A 118 10.01 -9.97 -9.51
C TYR A 118 10.74 -11.32 -9.37
N GLY A 119 12.07 -11.31 -9.36
CA GLY A 119 12.89 -12.50 -9.17
C GLY A 119 13.05 -12.94 -7.70
N TYR A 120 12.34 -12.30 -6.77
CA TYR A 120 12.37 -12.69 -5.36
C TYR A 120 11.78 -14.09 -5.17
N SER A 121 12.47 -14.88 -4.34
CA SER A 121 11.98 -16.13 -3.76
C SER A 121 12.52 -16.23 -2.34
N ASP A 122 11.70 -16.66 -1.40
CA ASP A 122 12.15 -16.97 -0.04
C ASP A 122 12.57 -18.45 0.11
N GLU A 123 13.00 -18.84 1.32
CA GLU A 123 13.42 -20.21 1.65
C GLU A 123 12.26 -21.23 1.59
N ARG A 124 11.01 -20.77 1.61
CA ARG A 124 9.80 -21.59 1.47
C ARG A 124 9.43 -21.80 0.00
N GLY A 125 10.11 -21.12 -0.93
CA GLY A 125 9.78 -21.11 -2.35
C GLY A 125 8.69 -20.09 -2.72
N TYR A 126 8.34 -19.17 -1.81
CA TYR A 126 7.33 -18.15 -2.08
C TYR A 126 7.90 -17.03 -2.93
N GLY A 127 7.19 -16.68 -4.00
CA GLY A 127 7.56 -15.60 -4.89
C GLY A 127 7.18 -14.22 -4.34
N CYS A 128 7.50 -13.17 -5.11
CA CYS A 128 7.11 -11.80 -4.79
C CYS A 128 5.58 -11.64 -4.61
N GLY A 129 4.77 -12.30 -5.43
CA GLY A 129 3.31 -12.26 -5.33
C GLY A 129 2.78 -12.83 -4.01
N ASP A 130 3.32 -13.99 -3.60
CA ASP A 130 2.98 -14.63 -2.32
C ASP A 130 3.38 -13.76 -1.13
N LEU A 131 4.58 -13.16 -1.17
CA LEU A 131 5.04 -12.21 -0.17
C LEU A 131 4.07 -11.02 -0.05
N HIS A 132 3.69 -10.41 -1.18
CA HIS A 132 2.82 -9.24 -1.18
C HIS A 132 1.43 -9.56 -0.66
N ALA A 133 0.86 -10.70 -1.07
CA ALA A 133 -0.42 -11.16 -0.54
C ALA A 133 -0.34 -11.38 0.98
N GLU A 134 0.75 -11.97 1.49
CA GLU A 134 0.98 -12.16 2.93
C GLU A 134 1.11 -10.82 3.68
N LEU A 135 1.86 -9.86 3.14
CA LEU A 135 2.04 -8.53 3.73
C LEU A 135 0.73 -7.75 3.79
N VAL A 136 -0.04 -7.72 2.69
CA VAL A 136 -1.34 -7.05 2.63
C VAL A 136 -2.32 -7.70 3.60
N ALA A 137 -2.38 -9.03 3.68
CA ALA A 137 -3.25 -9.73 4.61
C ALA A 137 -2.93 -9.39 6.08
N ARG A 138 -1.66 -9.44 6.46
CA ARG A 138 -1.23 -9.20 7.85
C ARG A 138 -1.41 -7.73 8.26
N LEU A 139 -1.06 -6.80 7.38
CA LEU A 139 -1.35 -5.37 7.60
C LEU A 139 -2.87 -5.14 7.71
N GLY A 140 -3.64 -5.74 6.81
CA GLY A 140 -5.10 -5.68 6.83
C GLY A 140 -5.73 -6.15 8.13
N GLN A 141 -5.26 -7.28 8.67
CA GLN A 141 -5.71 -7.79 9.98
C GLN A 141 -5.42 -6.81 11.11
N TRP A 142 -4.23 -6.20 11.10
CA TRP A 142 -3.82 -5.23 12.10
C TRP A 142 -4.65 -3.93 12.04
N LEU A 143 -5.05 -3.50 10.83
CA LEU A 143 -5.95 -2.37 10.59
C LEU A 143 -7.40 -2.70 11.00
N ASP A 144 -7.90 -3.88 10.63
CA ASP A 144 -9.25 -4.36 11.00
C ASP A 144 -9.43 -4.49 12.53
N ALA A 145 -8.37 -4.89 13.24
CA ALA A 145 -8.36 -4.94 14.70
C ALA A 145 -8.54 -3.55 15.35
N ARG A 146 -8.23 -2.48 14.61
CA ARG A 146 -8.40 -1.08 15.03
C ARG A 146 -9.64 -0.42 14.43
N GLY A 147 -10.42 -1.14 13.62
CA GLY A 147 -11.57 -0.59 12.91
C GLY A 147 -11.21 0.41 11.81
N ILE A 148 -9.99 0.35 11.29
CA ILE A 148 -9.49 1.25 10.25
C ILE A 148 -9.81 0.66 8.88
N ARG A 149 -10.51 1.43 8.03
CA ARG A 149 -10.82 1.03 6.66
C ARG A 149 -9.59 1.14 5.78
N TRP A 150 -9.46 0.21 4.85
CA TRP A 150 -8.33 0.14 3.93
C TRP A 150 -8.70 -0.53 2.62
N SER A 151 -7.94 -0.19 1.58
CA SER A 151 -8.01 -0.79 0.24
C SER A 151 -6.59 -0.99 -0.29
N TRP A 152 -6.43 -1.78 -1.35
CA TRP A 152 -5.13 -1.99 -1.97
C TRP A 152 -5.24 -1.99 -3.49
N GLN A 153 -4.16 -1.62 -4.18
CA GLN A 153 -4.08 -1.57 -5.63
C GLN A 153 -3.30 -2.76 -6.15
N ASN A 154 -3.86 -3.44 -7.14
CA ASN A 154 -3.15 -4.42 -7.95
C ASN A 154 -2.34 -3.69 -9.03
N GLU A 155 -1.00 -3.76 -8.99
CA GLU A 155 -0.14 -3.08 -9.98
C GLU A 155 -0.39 -3.57 -11.42
N PHE A 156 -0.70 -4.86 -11.61
CA PHE A 156 -0.87 -5.41 -12.95
C PHE A 156 -2.12 -4.90 -13.67
N THR A 157 -3.19 -4.66 -12.92
CA THR A 157 -4.49 -4.24 -13.48
C THR A 157 -4.81 -2.77 -13.21
N GLY A 158 -4.12 -2.15 -12.25
CA GLY A 158 -4.45 -0.84 -11.71
C GLY A 158 -5.70 -0.84 -10.81
N GLU A 159 -6.41 -1.96 -10.69
CA GLU A 159 -7.67 -2.05 -9.95
C GLU A 159 -7.44 -1.87 -8.45
N ILE A 160 -8.36 -1.16 -7.81
CA ILE A 160 -8.38 -0.97 -6.35
C ILE A 160 -9.42 -1.93 -5.75
N HIS A 161 -9.00 -2.68 -4.75
CA HIS A 161 -9.80 -3.69 -4.08
C HIS A 161 -10.05 -3.30 -2.63
N ALA A 162 -11.29 -3.47 -2.15
CA ALA A 162 -11.62 -3.17 -0.78
C ALA A 162 -11.15 -4.30 0.14
N SER A 163 -10.29 -3.96 1.11
CA SER A 163 -9.84 -4.90 2.13
C SER A 163 -9.28 -6.20 1.51
N TYR A 164 -9.83 -7.38 1.81
CA TYR A 164 -9.27 -8.66 1.31
C TYR A 164 -9.79 -9.08 -0.07
N GLU A 165 -10.57 -8.25 -0.75
CA GLU A 165 -11.08 -8.57 -2.07
C GLU A 165 -9.93 -8.92 -3.02
N ARG A 166 -10.10 -10.03 -3.75
CA ARG A 166 -9.18 -10.48 -4.82
C ARG A 166 -7.72 -10.67 -4.41
N LEU A 167 -7.43 -10.81 -3.10
CA LEU A 167 -6.07 -11.00 -2.61
C LEU A 167 -5.40 -12.27 -3.15
N LEU A 168 -6.18 -13.29 -3.49
CA LEU A 168 -5.70 -14.50 -4.17
C LEU A 168 -5.05 -14.21 -5.52
N ASP A 169 -5.42 -13.12 -6.18
CA ASP A 169 -4.92 -12.77 -7.51
C ASP A 169 -3.46 -12.29 -7.45
N LEU A 170 -2.97 -11.86 -6.27
CA LEU A 170 -1.56 -11.52 -6.04
C LEU A 170 -0.67 -12.76 -5.90
N ALA A 171 -1.19 -13.87 -5.39
CA ALA A 171 -0.38 -15.03 -5.08
C ALA A 171 0.06 -15.76 -6.37
N SER A 172 1.37 -15.92 -6.53
CA SER A 172 1.99 -16.55 -7.70
C SER A 172 1.88 -18.08 -7.65
N GLY A 173 0.70 -18.64 -7.89
CA GLY A 173 0.55 -20.07 -8.15
C GLY A 173 -0.67 -20.72 -7.53
N GLY A 174 -1.50 -21.32 -8.39
CA GLY A 174 -2.57 -22.20 -7.99
C GLY A 174 -2.06 -23.34 -7.09
N PHE A 175 -2.88 -23.67 -6.09
CA PHE A 175 -2.77 -24.80 -5.18
C PHE A 175 -1.75 -24.72 -4.02
N GLU A 176 -0.49 -24.29 -4.21
CA GLU A 176 0.47 -24.20 -3.08
C GLU A 176 0.29 -22.93 -2.23
N ALA A 177 -0.15 -21.82 -2.83
CA ALA A 177 -0.60 -20.63 -2.10
C ALA A 177 -1.86 -20.86 -1.23
N SER A 178 -2.49 -22.04 -1.32
CA SER A 178 -3.72 -22.35 -0.58
C SER A 178 -3.52 -22.49 0.92
N ALA A 179 -2.34 -22.90 1.39
CA ALA A 179 -2.14 -23.20 2.81
C ALA A 179 -2.20 -21.93 3.66
N TRP A 180 -1.35 -20.94 3.35
CA TRP A 180 -1.34 -19.66 4.07
C TRP A 180 -2.66 -18.90 3.88
N PHE A 181 -3.25 -18.94 2.67
CA PHE A 181 -4.55 -18.33 2.43
C PHE A 181 -5.63 -18.94 3.34
N ARG A 182 -5.66 -20.27 3.48
CA ARG A 182 -6.63 -20.97 4.35
C ARG A 182 -6.37 -20.76 5.84
N THR A 183 -5.12 -20.59 6.27
CA THR A 183 -4.79 -20.45 7.70
C THR A 183 -4.74 -19.03 8.19
N THR A 184 -4.53 -18.05 7.30
CA THR A 184 -4.28 -16.65 7.66
C THR A 184 -5.33 -15.74 7.05
N VAL A 185 -5.56 -15.78 5.74
CA VAL A 185 -6.48 -14.84 5.06
C VAL A 185 -7.94 -15.21 5.28
N LEU A 186 -8.29 -16.46 5.01
CA LEU A 186 -9.67 -16.93 5.09
C LEU A 186 -10.27 -16.72 6.49
N PRO A 187 -9.58 -17.03 7.60
CA PRO A 187 -10.10 -16.74 8.93
C PRO A 187 -10.31 -15.24 9.18
N ALA A 188 -9.48 -14.36 8.60
CA ALA A 188 -9.66 -12.92 8.74
C ALA A 188 -10.89 -12.40 7.96
N ILE A 189 -11.11 -12.93 6.75
CA ILE A 189 -12.32 -12.66 5.96
C ILE A 189 -13.56 -13.13 6.76
N GLU A 190 -13.54 -14.37 7.26
CA GLU A 190 -14.64 -14.94 8.03
C GLU A 190 -14.95 -14.12 9.29
N ALA A 191 -13.92 -13.72 10.04
CA ALA A 191 -14.07 -12.89 11.24
C ALA A 191 -14.68 -11.51 10.93
N ARG A 192 -14.38 -10.93 9.76
CA ARG A 192 -14.98 -9.65 9.33
C ARG A 192 -16.44 -9.82 8.92
N THR A 193 -16.78 -10.88 8.18
CA THR A 193 -18.18 -11.18 7.82
C THR A 193 -19.06 -11.55 9.02
N ALA A 194 -18.46 -12.01 10.13
CA ALA A 194 -19.16 -12.38 11.35
C ALA A 194 -19.41 -11.21 12.33
N ARG A 195 -18.85 -10.02 12.08
CA ARG A 195 -19.13 -8.82 12.90
C ARG A 195 -20.45 -8.18 12.42
N PRO A 196 -21.45 -8.01 13.31
CA PRO A 196 -22.75 -7.41 12.98
C PRO A 196 -22.67 -5.92 12.68
#